data_AF-A0A4S2M047-F1
#
_entry.id   AF-A0A4S2M047-F1
#
_cell.length_a   1.000
_cell.length_b   1.000
_cell.length_c   1.000
_cell.angle_alpha   90.00
_cell.angle_beta   90.00
_cell.angle_gamma   90.00
#
_symmetry.space_group_name_H-M   'P 1'
#
loop_
_entity.id
_entity.type
_entity.pdbx_description
1 polymer ?
#
loop_
_entity_poly.entity_id
_entity_poly.type
_entity_poly.pdbx_seq_one_letter_code
_entity_poly.pdbx_strand_id
1 'polypeptide(L)'
;MHLVQTTPSFLKKLEQKIAPCRPEYRRVKGIDHSELLVIVAPDAARIPPSLSGYSYGSAICVEIKPKFGAFFLWPSTDSVHTVKSSSGLFCLRQNHSTKQSRWQQLSNYCPCDLFSGDRSRMARSLWALLDTPQINLRIHLVGSWSTSTSHCMVLIDTWTLN
;
A
#
# COMPACT_ATOMS: atom_id res chain seq x y z
N MET A 1 1.16 -14.43 -13.31
CA MET A 1 2.45 -13.74 -13.12
C MET A 1 3.50 -14.59 -13.78
N HIS A 2 4.43 -13.98 -14.52
CA HIS A 2 5.43 -14.71 -15.29
C HIS A 2 6.78 -14.02 -15.14
N LEU A 3 7.85 -14.81 -15.10
CA LEU A 3 9.21 -14.30 -15.14
C LEU A 3 9.58 -14.03 -16.60
N VAL A 4 10.11 -12.85 -16.86
CA VAL A 4 10.55 -12.42 -18.19
C VAL A 4 12.01 -12.02 -18.12
N GLN A 5 12.79 -12.46 -19.10
CA GLN A 5 14.18 -12.05 -19.21
C GLN A 5 14.28 -10.57 -19.59
N THR A 6 15.23 -9.88 -18.98
CA THR A 6 15.52 -8.47 -19.25
C THR A 6 17.02 -8.28 -19.48
N THR A 7 17.41 -7.09 -19.92
CA THR A 7 18.79 -6.69 -20.08
C THR A 7 19.14 -5.55 -19.10
N PRO A 8 20.42 -5.41 -18.69
CA PRO A 8 20.86 -4.28 -17.87
C PRO A 8 20.58 -2.93 -18.54
N SER A 9 20.69 -2.87 -19.88
CA SER A 9 20.41 -1.65 -20.65
C SER A 9 18.94 -1.25 -20.62
N PHE A 10 18.02 -2.22 -20.62
CA PHE A 10 16.60 -1.96 -20.41
C PHE A 10 16.33 -1.40 -19.01
N LEU A 11 16.89 -2.02 -17.97
CA LEU A 11 16.68 -1.61 -16.57
C LEU A 11 17.21 -0.20 -16.30
N LYS A 12 18.37 0.14 -16.86
CA LYS A 12 18.92 1.51 -16.76
C LYS A 12 18.01 2.54 -17.42
N LYS A 13 17.49 2.25 -18.62
CA LYS A 13 16.53 3.13 -19.31
C LYS A 13 15.22 3.26 -18.53
N LEU A 14 14.74 2.16 -17.94
CA LEU A 14 13.54 2.17 -17.11
C LEU A 14 13.73 3.04 -15.88
N GLU A 15 14.84 2.89 -15.17
CA GLU A 15 15.15 3.69 -13.99
C GLU A 15 15.19 5.20 -14.30
N GLN A 16 15.87 5.58 -15.38
CA GLN A 16 15.91 6.98 -15.85
C GLN A 16 14.51 7.51 -16.16
N LYS A 17 13.67 6.69 -16.81
CA LYS A 17 12.29 7.07 -17.16
C LYS A 17 11.41 7.28 -15.93
N ILE A 18 11.54 6.45 -14.89
CA ILE A 18 10.68 6.54 -13.70
C ILE A 18 11.24 7.49 -12.64
N ALA A 19 12.53 7.86 -12.68
CA ALA A 19 13.18 8.67 -11.65
C ALA A 19 12.42 9.97 -11.29
N PRO A 20 11.91 10.75 -12.25
CA PRO A 20 11.15 11.97 -11.94
C PRO A 20 9.85 11.72 -11.17
N CYS A 21 9.23 10.53 -11.36
CA CYS A 21 7.99 10.14 -10.68
C CYS A 21 8.24 9.57 -9.28
N ARG A 22 9.49 9.35 -8.89
CA ARG A 22 9.83 8.77 -7.59
C ARG A 22 9.93 9.88 -6.54
N PRO A 23 9.28 9.74 -5.37
CA PRO A 23 9.49 10.63 -4.24
C PRO A 23 10.96 10.64 -3.81
N GLU A 24 11.46 11.78 -3.36
CA GLU A 24 12.87 12.02 -3.05
C GLU A 24 13.44 10.95 -2.09
N TYR A 25 12.76 10.72 -0.97
CA TYR A 25 13.19 9.74 0.04
C TYR A 25 13.22 8.29 -0.47
N ARG A 26 12.59 7.99 -1.61
CA ARG A 26 12.63 6.66 -2.26
C ARG A 26 13.76 6.54 -3.27
N ARG A 27 14.43 7.62 -3.65
CA ARG A 27 15.54 7.59 -4.64
C ARG A 27 16.84 7.03 -4.07
N VAL A 28 16.95 6.90 -2.75
CA VAL A 28 18.10 6.28 -2.06
C VAL A 28 18.38 4.84 -2.52
N LYS A 29 17.36 4.12 -3.00
CA LYS A 29 17.51 2.75 -3.55
C LYS A 29 17.14 2.74 -5.03
N GLY A 30 18.00 2.20 -5.89
CA GLY A 30 17.77 2.08 -7.34
C GLY A 30 17.09 0.78 -7.76
N ILE A 31 16.93 0.62 -9.08
CA ILE A 31 16.72 -0.70 -9.70
C ILE A 31 18.07 -1.43 -9.71
N ASP A 32 18.11 -2.71 -9.33
CA ASP A 32 19.31 -3.53 -9.46
C ASP A 32 19.50 -3.92 -10.93
N HIS A 33 20.59 -3.46 -11.57
CA HIS A 33 20.85 -3.71 -12.99
C HIS A 33 21.49 -5.09 -13.25
N SER A 34 21.88 -5.81 -12.19
CA SER A 34 22.42 -7.17 -12.30
C SER A 34 21.32 -8.24 -12.41
N GLU A 35 20.09 -7.91 -12.02
CA GLU A 35 18.93 -8.81 -12.11
C GLU A 35 18.44 -8.95 -13.55
N LEU A 36 18.57 -10.14 -14.13
CA LEU A 36 18.17 -10.41 -15.52
C LEU A 36 16.76 -10.98 -15.65
N LEU A 37 16.02 -11.08 -14.54
CA LEU A 37 14.65 -11.57 -14.50
C LEU A 37 13.75 -10.54 -13.82
N VAL A 38 12.60 -10.28 -14.44
CA VAL A 38 11.56 -9.42 -13.88
C VAL A 38 10.24 -10.17 -13.79
N ILE A 39 9.40 -9.80 -12.82
CA ILE A 39 8.05 -10.32 -12.71
C ILE A 39 7.11 -9.43 -13.51
N VAL A 40 6.41 -10.03 -14.47
CA VAL A 40 5.28 -9.40 -15.16
C VAL A 40 3.98 -9.92 -14.55
N ALA A 41 3.15 -9.00 -14.09
CA ALA A 41 1.87 -9.29 -13.47
C ALA A 41 0.75 -8.49 -14.18
N PRO A 42 -0.49 -9.03 -14.22
CA PRO A 42 -1.64 -8.23 -14.60
C PRO A 42 -1.77 -7.00 -13.70
N ASP A 43 -2.23 -5.89 -14.28
CA ASP A 43 -2.53 -4.67 -13.54
C ASP A 43 -3.82 -4.86 -12.73
N ALA A 44 -3.69 -5.04 -11.41
CA ALA A 44 -4.81 -5.25 -10.50
C ALA A 44 -5.72 -4.01 -10.36
N ALA A 45 -5.29 -2.84 -10.83
CA ALA A 45 -6.13 -1.64 -10.86
C ALA A 45 -7.12 -1.65 -12.04
N ARG A 46 -6.90 -2.51 -13.04
CA ARG A 46 -7.71 -2.56 -14.26
C ARG A 46 -8.71 -3.71 -14.22
N ILE A 47 -9.91 -3.45 -14.73
CA ILE A 47 -10.92 -4.48 -14.95
C ILE A 47 -10.40 -5.43 -16.05
N PRO A 48 -10.38 -6.76 -15.81
CA PRO A 48 -9.98 -7.73 -16.81
C PRO A 48 -10.83 -7.61 -18.08
N PRO A 49 -10.25 -7.79 -19.29
CA PRO A 49 -11.02 -7.73 -20.55
C PRO A 49 -12.23 -8.67 -20.58
N SER A 50 -12.14 -9.84 -19.95
CA SER A 50 -13.24 -10.80 -19.83
C SER A 50 -14.44 -10.29 -19.04
N LEU A 51 -14.25 -9.25 -18.21
CA LEU A 51 -15.29 -8.61 -17.41
C LEU A 51 -15.74 -7.27 -17.98
N SER A 52 -15.16 -6.82 -19.10
CA SER A 52 -15.44 -5.51 -19.70
C SER A 52 -16.92 -5.33 -20.09
N GLY A 53 -17.58 -6.40 -20.55
CA GLY A 53 -19.02 -6.40 -20.86
C GLY A 53 -19.93 -6.20 -19.65
N TYR A 54 -19.41 -6.33 -18.43
CA TYR A 54 -20.13 -6.12 -17.18
C TYR A 54 -19.74 -4.81 -16.48
N SER A 55 -18.87 -4.01 -17.10
CA SER A 55 -18.36 -2.76 -16.53
C SER A 55 -18.81 -1.57 -17.36
N TYR A 56 -19.23 -0.50 -16.70
CA TYR A 56 -19.55 0.78 -17.33
C TYR A 56 -18.77 1.91 -16.66
N GLY A 57 -18.19 2.80 -17.47
CA GLY A 57 -17.47 3.98 -17.00
C GLY A 57 -16.09 3.69 -16.37
N SER A 58 -15.64 4.62 -15.53
CA SER A 58 -14.36 4.50 -14.81
C SER A 58 -14.43 3.49 -13.67
N ALA A 59 -13.32 2.81 -13.41
CA ALA A 59 -13.16 1.90 -12.28
C ALA A 59 -12.44 2.59 -11.11
N ILE A 60 -12.78 2.20 -9.88
CA ILE A 60 -12.04 2.59 -8.69
C ILE A 60 -11.28 1.37 -8.18
N CYS A 61 -9.97 1.50 -8.01
CA CYS A 61 -9.15 0.51 -7.34
C CYS A 61 -8.76 1.01 -5.94
N VAL A 62 -9.01 0.18 -4.93
CA VAL A 62 -8.67 0.46 -3.53
C VAL A 62 -7.56 -0.51 -3.10
N GLU A 63 -6.36 0.01 -2.89
CA GLU A 63 -5.22 -0.76 -2.37
C GLU A 63 -5.17 -0.61 -0.84
N ILE A 64 -5.33 -1.71 -0.11
CA ILE A 64 -5.17 -1.74 1.35
C ILE A 64 -3.93 -2.58 1.70
N LYS A 65 -3.04 -2.02 2.54
CA LYS A 65 -1.95 -2.76 3.18
C LYS A 65 -2.33 -3.08 4.64
N PRO A 66 -2.92 -4.26 4.91
CA PRO A 66 -3.68 -4.49 6.14
C PRO A 66 -2.82 -4.66 7.40
N LYS A 67 -1.52 -4.97 7.27
CA LYS A 67 -0.61 -5.27 8.40
C LYS A 67 -1.07 -6.51 9.20
N PHE A 68 -0.47 -6.73 10.37
CA PHE A 68 -0.72 -7.91 11.21
C PHE A 68 -1.96 -7.71 12.09
N GLY A 69 -2.98 -8.56 11.87
CA GLY A 69 -4.33 -8.47 12.43
C GLY A 69 -4.59 -9.20 13.75
N ALA A 70 -3.54 -9.65 14.44
CA ALA A 70 -3.68 -10.44 15.65
C ALA A 70 -2.77 -9.90 16.77
N PHE A 71 -3.04 -10.35 17.99
CA PHE A 71 -2.18 -10.11 19.14
C PHE A 71 -1.12 -11.20 19.23
N PHE A 72 0.09 -10.82 19.66
CA PHE A 72 1.11 -11.80 20.01
C PHE A 72 0.84 -12.34 21.40
N LEU A 73 0.92 -13.65 21.58
CA LEU A 73 0.88 -14.28 22.89
C LEU A 73 2.30 -14.36 23.44
N TRP A 74 2.71 -13.37 24.22
CA TRP A 74 3.99 -13.39 24.93
C TRP A 74 3.83 -14.02 26.32
N PRO A 75 4.86 -14.73 26.83
CA PRO A 75 4.90 -15.14 28.22
C PRO A 75 4.73 -13.94 29.14
N SER A 76 3.80 -14.01 30.10
CA SER A 76 3.42 -12.92 31.00
C SER A 76 4.44 -12.70 32.12
N THR A 77 5.72 -12.74 31.79
CA THR A 77 6.83 -12.72 32.77
C THR A 77 7.20 -11.31 33.21
N ASP A 78 6.78 -10.28 32.47
CA ASP A 78 7.00 -8.87 32.82
C ASP A 78 5.93 -7.97 32.18
N SER A 79 5.72 -6.80 32.78
CA SER A 79 4.88 -5.68 32.37
C SER A 79 4.96 -5.33 30.87
N VAL A 80 6.17 -5.36 30.29
CA VAL A 80 6.39 -5.10 28.86
C VAL A 80 5.68 -6.15 27.98
N HIS A 81 5.71 -7.41 28.39
CA HIS A 81 5.05 -8.49 27.65
C HIS A 81 3.53 -8.40 27.79
N THR A 82 3.01 -7.98 28.94
CA THR A 82 1.58 -7.72 29.13
C THR A 82 1.05 -6.65 28.18
N VAL A 83 1.78 -5.55 27.97
CA VAL A 83 1.40 -4.51 27.00
C VAL A 83 1.44 -5.04 25.56
N LYS A 84 2.49 -5.80 25.21
CA LYS A 84 2.61 -6.40 23.86
C LYS A 84 1.52 -7.43 23.56
N SER A 85 0.99 -8.10 24.57
CA SER A 85 -0.10 -9.08 24.45
C SER A 85 -1.51 -8.44 24.42
N SER A 86 -1.64 -7.17 24.81
CA SER A 86 -2.92 -6.45 24.87
C SER A 86 -3.09 -5.36 23.80
N SER A 87 -2.04 -5.07 23.04
CA SER A 87 -2.05 -4.04 22.00
C SER A 87 -1.63 -4.59 20.64
N GLY A 88 -2.32 -4.15 19.57
CA GLY A 88 -1.97 -4.53 18.20
C GLY A 88 -0.58 -4.02 17.84
N LEU A 89 0.23 -4.84 17.14
CA LEU A 89 1.60 -4.47 16.77
C LEU A 89 1.66 -3.19 15.93
N PHE A 90 0.67 -2.96 15.07
CA PHE A 90 0.60 -1.71 14.31
C PHE A 90 0.42 -0.50 15.22
N CYS A 91 -0.51 -0.56 16.18
CA CYS A 91 -0.81 0.51 17.13
C CYS A 91 0.42 0.84 17.99
N LEU A 92 1.12 -0.20 18.47
CA LEU A 92 2.38 -0.02 19.20
C LEU A 92 3.45 0.67 18.33
N ARG A 93 3.59 0.25 17.07
CA ARG A 93 4.57 0.84 16.14
C ARG A 93 4.25 2.28 15.77
N GLN A 94 2.98 2.71 15.77
CA GLN A 94 2.61 4.10 15.51
C GLN A 94 3.25 5.05 16.54
N ASN A 95 3.39 4.61 17.79
CA ASN A 95 3.99 5.39 18.87
C ASN A 95 5.52 5.39 18.90
N HIS A 96 6.18 4.66 17.99
CA HIS A 96 7.63 4.69 17.91
C HIS A 96 8.12 6.04 17.36
N SER A 97 9.20 6.59 17.91
CA SER A 97 9.72 7.93 17.57
C SER A 97 9.93 8.14 16.06
N THR A 98 10.45 7.12 15.37
CA THR A 98 10.68 7.17 13.90
C THR A 98 9.40 7.19 13.08
N LYS A 99 8.26 6.77 13.64
CA LYS A 99 6.94 6.85 12.99
C LYS A 99 6.28 8.19 13.25
N GLN A 100 6.41 8.70 14.46
CA GLN A 100 5.95 10.05 14.82
C GLN A 100 6.68 11.13 14.01
N SER A 101 7.98 11.00 13.78
CA SER A 101 8.71 11.97 12.95
C SER A 101 8.37 11.88 11.46
N ARG A 102 7.88 10.71 11.00
CA ARG A 102 7.53 10.49 9.59
C ARG A 102 6.13 10.97 9.24
N TRP A 103 5.19 10.94 10.18
CA TRP A 103 3.78 11.22 9.93
C TRP A 103 3.29 12.34 10.83
N GLN A 104 2.62 13.33 10.24
CA GLN A 104 2.05 14.45 10.98
C GLN A 104 0.99 14.00 12.01
N GLN A 105 0.28 12.91 11.74
CA GLN A 105 -0.77 12.35 12.59
C GLN A 105 -0.61 10.84 12.78
N LEU A 106 -0.83 10.37 14.01
CA LEU A 106 -0.94 8.96 14.35
C LEU A 106 -2.19 8.35 13.74
N SER A 107 -2.08 7.13 13.21
CA SER A 107 -3.24 6.47 12.62
C SER A 107 -4.10 5.77 13.68
N ASN A 108 -5.40 6.02 13.64
CA ASN A 108 -6.41 5.28 14.41
C ASN A 108 -6.74 3.91 13.79
N TYR A 109 -6.12 3.56 12.66
CA TYR A 109 -6.31 2.27 12.01
C TYR A 109 -5.83 1.13 12.91
N CYS A 110 -6.70 0.15 13.16
CA CYS A 110 -6.36 -1.07 13.88
C CYS A 110 -6.57 -2.29 12.97
N PRO A 111 -5.50 -3.04 12.63
CA PRO A 111 -5.62 -4.29 11.90
C PRO A 111 -6.50 -5.33 12.63
N CYS A 112 -6.43 -5.39 13.96
CA CYS A 112 -7.26 -6.32 14.75
C CYS A 112 -8.76 -6.01 14.60
N ASP A 113 -9.13 -4.76 14.30
CA ASP A 113 -10.50 -4.38 13.97
C ASP A 113 -10.85 -4.77 12.53
N LEU A 114 -9.93 -4.61 11.58
CA LEU A 114 -10.14 -5.00 10.18
C LEU A 114 -10.36 -6.52 10.04
N PHE A 115 -9.64 -7.33 10.82
CA PHE A 115 -9.72 -8.80 10.80
C PHE A 115 -10.64 -9.37 11.90
N SER A 116 -11.46 -8.54 12.54
CA SER A 116 -12.27 -8.96 13.69
C SER A 116 -13.45 -9.87 13.34
N GLY A 117 -13.92 -9.84 12.09
CA GLY A 117 -15.21 -10.43 11.70
C GLY A 117 -16.44 -9.66 12.20
N ASP A 118 -16.26 -8.64 13.06
CA ASP A 118 -17.32 -7.76 13.51
C ASP A 118 -17.48 -6.57 12.55
N ARG A 119 -18.65 -6.45 11.92
CA ARG A 119 -18.92 -5.44 10.88
C ARG A 119 -18.65 -4.02 11.37
N SER A 120 -18.99 -3.72 12.62
CA SER A 120 -18.83 -2.37 13.20
C SER A 120 -17.35 -2.02 13.37
N ARG A 121 -16.55 -2.94 13.90
CA ARG A 121 -15.09 -2.81 14.02
C ARG A 121 -14.42 -2.71 12.66
N MET A 122 -14.80 -3.56 11.71
CA MET A 122 -14.27 -3.51 10.34
C MET A 122 -14.55 -2.15 9.69
N ALA A 123 -15.77 -1.64 9.80
CA ALA A 123 -16.13 -0.32 9.29
C ALA A 123 -15.32 0.80 9.94
N ARG A 124 -15.17 0.79 11.27
CA ARG A 124 -14.31 1.77 11.98
C ARG A 124 -12.87 1.73 11.47
N SER A 125 -12.34 0.53 11.21
CA SER A 125 -10.98 0.35 10.69
C SER A 125 -10.82 0.95 9.29
N LEU A 126 -11.81 0.76 8.41
CA LEU A 126 -11.83 1.37 7.07
C LEU A 126 -11.96 2.90 7.15
N TRP A 127 -12.81 3.42 8.02
CA TRP A 127 -12.92 4.87 8.25
C TRP A 127 -11.61 5.47 8.75
N ALA A 128 -10.92 4.79 9.67
CA ALA A 128 -9.62 5.24 10.14
C ALA A 128 -8.53 5.23 9.04
N LEU A 129 -8.62 4.30 8.08
CA LEU A 129 -7.76 4.33 6.88
C LEU A 129 -8.09 5.51 5.96
N LEU A 130 -9.35 5.88 5.82
CA LEU A 130 -9.73 7.06 5.02
C LEU A 130 -9.27 8.36 5.68
N ASP A 131 -9.37 8.45 7.01
CA ASP A 131 -8.93 9.60 7.80
C ASP A 131 -7.40 9.75 7.82
N THR A 132 -6.67 8.64 8.06
CA THR A 132 -5.21 8.62 8.09
C THR A 132 -4.63 7.51 7.20
N PRO A 133 -4.60 7.70 5.87
CA PRO A 133 -4.20 6.66 4.93
C PRO A 133 -2.78 6.13 5.17
N GLN A 134 -1.82 7.01 5.49
CA GLN A 134 -0.39 6.71 5.50
C GLN A 134 0.00 5.79 4.31
N ILE A 135 0.98 4.88 4.47
CA ILE A 135 1.28 3.85 3.46
C ILE A 135 0.30 2.65 3.48
N ASN A 136 -0.89 2.81 4.08
CA ASN A 136 -1.82 1.72 4.32
C ASN A 136 -3.03 1.74 3.38
N LEU A 137 -3.36 2.87 2.78
CA LEU A 137 -4.46 3.00 1.83
C LEU A 137 -4.02 3.83 0.61
N ARG A 138 -4.34 3.34 -0.59
CA ARG A 138 -4.34 4.14 -1.83
C ARG A 138 -5.64 3.94 -2.58
N ILE A 139 -6.12 5.01 -3.22
CA ILE A 139 -7.31 4.95 -4.07
C ILE A 139 -6.95 5.49 -5.45
N HIS A 140 -7.21 4.69 -6.48
CA HIS A 140 -6.92 5.00 -7.87
C HIS A 140 -8.21 5.08 -8.67
N LEU A 141 -8.39 6.14 -9.44
CA LEU A 141 -9.41 6.21 -10.48
C LEU A 141 -8.78 5.76 -11.81
N VAL A 142 -9.35 4.71 -12.38
CA VAL A 142 -8.89 4.11 -13.64
C VAL A 142 -9.92 4.40 -14.71
N GLY A 143 -9.59 5.31 -15.62
CA GLY A 143 -10.47 5.69 -16.73
C GLY A 143 -10.75 4.54 -17.70
N SER A 144 -11.95 4.54 -18.30
CA SER A 144 -12.29 3.66 -19.42
C SER A 144 -11.49 4.03 -20.68
N TRP A 145 -11.11 3.01 -21.46
CA TRP A 145 -10.27 3.14 -22.65
C TRP A 145 -10.99 3.91 -23.76
N SER A 146 -10.62 5.17 -24.00
CA SER A 146 -11.00 5.87 -25.25
C SER A 146 -9.98 6.88 -25.81
N THR A 147 -8.90 7.22 -25.10
CA THR A 147 -7.83 8.08 -25.64
C THR A 147 -6.47 7.62 -25.13
N SER A 148 -5.45 7.75 -25.98
CA SER A 148 -4.08 7.19 -25.90
C SER A 148 -3.21 7.56 -24.69
N THR A 149 -3.80 8.04 -23.60
CA THR A 149 -3.13 8.40 -22.35
C THR A 149 -4.07 8.07 -21.19
N SER A 150 -4.07 6.80 -20.75
CA SER A 150 -4.71 6.39 -19.51
C SER A 150 -4.02 7.06 -18.33
N HIS A 151 -4.48 8.24 -17.92
CA HIS A 151 -4.04 8.87 -16.69
C HIS A 151 -4.72 8.14 -15.52
N CYS A 152 -3.95 7.31 -14.81
CA CYS A 152 -4.34 6.84 -13.48
C CYS A 152 -4.22 8.04 -12.54
N MET A 153 -5.36 8.61 -12.13
CA MET A 153 -5.38 9.68 -11.14
C MET A 153 -5.41 9.05 -9.76
N VAL A 154 -4.41 9.36 -8.94
CA VAL A 154 -4.40 8.91 -7.55
C VAL A 154 -5.26 9.87 -6.74
N LEU A 155 -6.40 9.37 -6.24
CA LEU A 155 -7.35 10.15 -5.45
C LEU A 155 -6.89 10.32 -4.00
N ILE A 156 -6.14 9.34 -3.50
CA ILE A 156 -5.49 9.38 -2.20
C ILE A 156 -4.08 8.80 -2.39
N ASP A 157 -3.08 9.69 -2.40
CA ASP A 157 -1.66 9.31 -2.45
C ASP A 157 -0.86 9.96 -1.33
N THR A 158 -0.29 9.14 -0.46
CA THR A 158 0.53 9.64 0.65
C THR A 158 1.99 9.88 0.26
N TRP A 159 2.34 9.84 -1.03
CA TRP A 159 3.64 10.34 -1.48
C TRP A 159 3.79 11.87 -1.33
N THR A 160 2.71 12.59 -1.03
CA THR A 160 2.66 14.07 -0.98
C THR A 160 2.63 14.68 0.42
N LEU A 161 2.67 13.88 1.49
CA LEU A 161 2.80 14.40 2.86
C LEU A 161 4.25 14.27 3.32
N ASN A 162 4.94 15.41 3.16
CA ASN A 162 6.33 15.79 3.45
C ASN A 162 7.38 15.29 2.44
#